data_AF-A0A1C7LLU6-F1
#
_entry.id   AF-A0A1C7LLU6-F1
#
_cell.length_a   1.000
_cell.length_b   1.000
_cell.length_c   1.000
_cell.angle_alpha   90.00
_cell.angle_beta   90.00
_cell.angle_gamma   90.00
#
_symmetry.space_group_name_H-M   'P 1'
#
loop_
_entity.id
_entity.type
_entity.pdbx_description
1 polymer ?
#
loop_
_entity_poly.entity_id
_entity_poly.type
_entity_poly.pdbx_seq_one_letter_code
_entity_poly.pdbx_strand_id
1 'polypeptide(L)'
;MNTYFNVKRAREEIECLNVEIPRLFTFILDEHADFYEAISRTCVMNLALAHELSLRWQYWDRINGKIMELLHKTSQLPGFTGQLQSGHRVGRVSSNMVDADISFPSWAALCIVPDSDEDVDDETIPGVDNEQDEEGLVQFFDGLGREELHPDSS
;
A
#
# COMPACT_ATOMS: atom_id res chain seq x y z
N MET A 1 10.56 38.48 8.09
CA MET A 1 10.42 37.29 7.22
C MET A 1 9.92 36.15 8.08
N ASN A 2 8.80 35.52 7.71
CA ASN A 2 8.00 34.63 8.56
C ASN A 2 8.42 33.15 8.50
N THR A 3 9.71 32.88 8.25
CA THR A 3 10.23 31.53 7.95
C THR A 3 10.02 30.55 9.10
N TYR A 4 10.20 31.01 10.35
CA TYR A 4 9.95 30.21 11.55
C TYR A 4 8.51 29.68 11.60
N PHE A 5 7.52 30.54 11.35
CA PHE A 5 6.12 30.14 11.39
C PHE A 5 5.74 29.24 10.22
N ASN A 6 6.32 29.46 9.03
CA ASN A 6 6.12 28.57 7.89
C ASN A 6 6.65 27.16 8.16
N VAL A 7 7.84 27.04 8.77
CA VAL A 7 8.42 25.74 9.14
C VAL A 7 7.59 25.06 10.22
N LYS A 8 7.11 25.81 11.22
CA LYS A 8 6.22 25.27 12.26
C LYS A 8 4.92 24.74 11.64
N ARG A 9 4.28 25.53 10.77
CA ARG A 9 3.05 25.15 10.08
C ARG A 9 3.23 23.93 9.19
N ALA A 10 4.38 23.83 8.49
CA ALA A 10 4.68 22.67 7.65
C ALA A 10 4.76 21.36 8.46
N ARG A 11 5.29 21.41 9.70
CA ARG A 11 5.32 20.23 10.58
C ARG A 11 3.92 19.81 11.02
N GLU A 12 3.10 20.77 11.44
CA GLU A 12 1.70 20.51 11.78
C GLU A 12 0.94 19.90 10.59
N GLU A 13 1.18 20.40 9.38
CA GLU A 13 0.54 19.87 8.17
C GLU A 13 0.95 18.43 7.87
N ILE A 14 2.22 18.05 8.09
CA ILE A 14 2.67 16.66 7.94
C ILE A 14 1.93 15.74 8.92
N GLU A 15 1.76 16.17 10.17
CA GLU A 15 1.00 15.41 11.17
C GLU A 15 -0.48 15.29 10.77
N CYS A 16 -1.08 16.35 10.23
CA CYS A 16 -2.45 16.31 9.71
C CYS A 16 -2.59 15.33 8.53
N LEU A 17 -1.63 15.33 7.60
CA LEU A 17 -1.64 14.43 6.44
C LEU A 17 -1.64 12.96 6.85
N ASN A 18 -0.94 12.58 7.92
CA ASN A 18 -0.96 11.20 8.43
C ASN A 18 -2.38 10.71 8.78
N VAL A 19 -3.29 11.62 9.16
CA VAL A 19 -4.68 11.30 9.48
C VAL A 19 -5.59 11.46 8.26
N GLU A 20 -5.33 12.46 7.42
CA GLU A 20 -6.17 12.76 6.27
C GLU A 20 -5.99 11.76 5.11
N ILE A 21 -4.79 11.25 4.88
CA ILE A 21 -4.51 10.26 3.83
C ILE A 21 -5.38 9.00 3.98
N PRO A 22 -5.40 8.29 5.13
CA PRO A 22 -6.24 7.11 5.28
C PRO A 22 -7.74 7.45 5.22
N ARG A 23 -8.16 8.63 5.70
CA ARG A 23 -9.55 9.08 5.58
C ARG A 23 -9.97 9.32 4.14
N LEU A 24 -9.11 9.98 3.36
CA LEU A 24 -9.34 10.22 1.95
C LEU A 24 -9.37 8.89 1.18
N PHE A 25 -8.43 7.98 1.46
CA PHE A 25 -8.43 6.67 0.84
C PHE A 25 -9.72 5.88 1.16
N THR A 26 -10.16 5.90 2.42
CA THR A 26 -11.44 5.29 2.84
C THR A 26 -12.60 5.89 2.06
N PHE A 27 -12.67 7.23 1.97
CA PHE A 27 -13.72 7.94 1.23
C PHE A 27 -13.76 7.55 -0.26
N ILE A 28 -12.61 7.39 -0.89
CA ILE A 28 -12.51 7.03 -2.32
C ILE A 28 -13.02 5.60 -2.55
N LEU A 29 -12.63 4.64 -1.70
CA LEU A 29 -13.14 3.26 -1.78
C LEU A 29 -14.64 3.21 -1.53
N ASP A 30 -15.08 3.97 -0.52
CA ASP A 30 -16.46 4.13 -0.14
C ASP A 30 -17.33 4.63 -1.31
N GLU A 31 -16.84 5.65 -2.02
CA GLU A 31 -17.50 6.22 -3.21
C GLU A 31 -17.54 5.23 -4.37
N HIS A 32 -16.45 4.49 -4.60
CA HIS A 32 -16.41 3.45 -5.65
C HIS A 32 -17.47 2.37 -5.40
N ALA A 33 -17.58 1.87 -4.17
CA ALA A 33 -18.60 0.91 -3.79
C ALA A 33 -20.03 1.46 -3.99
N ASP A 34 -20.28 2.72 -3.62
CA ASP A 34 -21.58 3.36 -3.79
C ASP A 34 -21.99 3.46 -5.27
N PHE A 35 -21.05 3.78 -6.17
CA PHE A 35 -21.33 3.80 -7.61
C PHE A 35 -21.71 2.42 -8.14
N TYR A 36 -20.98 1.36 -7.76
CA TYR A 36 -21.29 -0.01 -8.18
C TYR A 36 -22.66 -0.48 -7.68
N GLU A 37 -22.98 -0.19 -6.42
CA GLU A 37 -24.27 -0.51 -5.82
C GLU A 37 -25.41 0.27 -6.49
N ALA A 38 -25.20 1.56 -6.78
CA ALA A 38 -26.19 2.38 -7.46
C ALA A 38 -26.41 1.92 -8.91
N ILE A 39 -25.35 1.61 -9.65
CA ILE A 39 -25.42 1.14 -11.04
C ILE A 39 -26.14 -0.21 -11.10
N SER A 40 -25.77 -1.17 -10.24
CA SER A 40 -26.37 -2.51 -10.23
C SER A 40 -27.88 -2.47 -9.95
N ARG A 41 -28.32 -1.69 -8.95
CA ARG A 41 -29.74 -1.48 -8.64
C ARG A 41 -30.48 -0.79 -9.79
N THR A 42 -29.87 0.24 -10.36
CA THR A 42 -30.52 1.07 -11.38
C THR A 42 -30.60 0.38 -12.74
N CYS A 43 -29.64 -0.50 -13.07
CA CYS A 43 -29.61 -1.22 -14.34
C CYS A 43 -30.90 -2.02 -14.59
N VAL A 44 -31.51 -2.56 -13.53
CA VAL A 44 -32.77 -3.31 -13.61
C VAL A 44 -33.99 -2.40 -13.83
N MET A 45 -33.97 -1.18 -13.30
CA MET A 45 -35.12 -0.27 -13.31
C MET A 45 -35.10 0.78 -14.41
N ASN A 46 -33.92 1.32 -14.72
CA ASN A 46 -33.73 2.43 -15.64
C ASN A 46 -32.33 2.40 -16.26
N LEU A 47 -32.24 1.86 -17.49
CA LEU A 47 -30.98 1.74 -18.19
C LEU A 47 -30.33 3.09 -18.52
N ALA A 48 -31.12 4.13 -18.81
CA ALA A 48 -30.58 5.45 -19.14
C ALA A 48 -29.89 6.08 -17.92
N LEU A 49 -30.50 5.97 -16.73
CA LEU A 49 -29.88 6.45 -15.50
C LEU A 49 -28.65 5.63 -15.12
N ALA A 50 -28.68 4.30 -15.31
CA ALA A 50 -27.52 3.45 -15.07
C ALA A 50 -26.34 3.81 -15.99
N HIS A 51 -26.61 4.16 -17.25
CA HIS A 51 -25.61 4.63 -18.20
C HIS A 51 -24.97 5.96 -17.75
N GLU A 52 -25.78 6.94 -17.33
CA GLU A 52 -25.27 8.21 -16.80
C GLU A 52 -24.42 8.02 -15.54
N LEU A 53 -24.86 7.17 -14.61
CA LEU A 53 -24.09 6.81 -13.42
C LEU A 53 -22.76 6.16 -13.78
N SER A 54 -22.75 5.27 -14.80
CA SER A 54 -21.53 4.63 -15.29
C SER A 54 -20.54 5.64 -15.89
N LEU A 55 -21.02 6.61 -16.67
CA LEU A 55 -20.17 7.68 -17.20
C LEU A 55 -19.58 8.54 -16.07
N ARG A 56 -20.39 8.87 -15.06
CA ARG A 56 -19.94 9.64 -13.90
C ARG A 56 -18.91 8.87 -13.08
N TRP A 57 -19.13 7.58 -12.87
CA TRP A 57 -18.18 6.69 -12.20
C TRP A 57 -16.86 6.63 -12.94
N GLN A 58 -16.83 6.42 -14.27
CA GLN A 58 -15.59 6.39 -15.06
C GLN A 58 -14.79 7.69 -14.97
N TYR A 59 -15.47 8.83 -14.89
CA TYR A 59 -14.82 10.12 -14.68
C TYR A 59 -14.14 10.19 -13.31
N TRP A 60 -14.86 9.79 -12.25
CA TRP A 60 -14.33 9.75 -10.90
C TRP A 60 -13.20 8.73 -10.75
N ASP A 61 -13.31 7.55 -11.35
CA ASP A 61 -12.29 6.51 -11.31
C ASP A 61 -10.92 7.03 -11.82
N ARG A 62 -10.92 7.83 -12.90
CA ARG A 62 -9.70 8.48 -13.41
C ARG A 62 -9.14 9.54 -12.46
N ILE A 63 -9.98 10.29 -11.77
CA ILE A 63 -9.56 11.29 -10.79
C ILE A 63 -8.98 10.58 -9.56
N ASN A 64 -9.71 9.60 -9.06
CA ASN A 64 -9.36 8.80 -7.90
C ASN A 64 -8.04 8.06 -8.14
N GLY A 65 -7.81 7.52 -9.34
CA GLY A 65 -6.52 6.95 -9.72
C GLY A 65 -5.35 7.94 -9.62
N LYS A 66 -5.52 9.20 -10.05
CA LYS A 66 -4.49 10.23 -9.89
C LYS A 66 -4.26 10.63 -8.44
N ILE A 67 -5.33 10.75 -7.66
CA ILE A 67 -5.24 11.05 -6.23
C ILE A 67 -4.46 9.92 -5.54
N MET A 68 -4.76 8.67 -5.83
CA MET A 68 -4.10 7.51 -5.24
C MET A 68 -2.62 7.42 -5.63
N GLU A 69 -2.27 7.76 -6.86
CA GLU A 69 -0.87 7.88 -7.26
C GLU A 69 -0.14 8.95 -6.44
N LEU A 70 -0.78 10.09 -6.17
CA LEU A 70 -0.23 11.14 -5.32
C LEU A 70 -0.11 10.69 -3.86
N LEU A 71 -1.14 10.06 -3.31
CA LEU A 71 -1.11 9.53 -1.95
C LEU A 71 0.01 8.50 -1.77
N HIS A 72 0.18 7.61 -2.74
CA HIS A 72 1.29 6.67 -2.78
C HIS A 72 2.65 7.40 -2.84
N LYS A 73 2.82 8.40 -3.71
CA LYS A 73 4.07 9.18 -3.74
C LYS A 73 4.33 9.88 -2.41
N THR A 74 3.29 10.43 -1.78
CA THR A 74 3.39 11.09 -0.48
C THR A 74 3.76 10.10 0.63
N SER A 75 3.26 8.87 0.61
CA SER A 75 3.62 7.86 1.61
C SER A 75 5.08 7.40 1.50
N GLN A 76 5.71 7.60 0.33
CA GLN A 76 7.14 7.30 0.11
C GLN A 76 8.08 8.46 0.50
N LEU A 77 7.56 9.60 0.97
CA LEU A 77 8.39 10.74 1.35
C LEU A 77 9.12 10.49 2.69
N PRO A 78 10.38 10.95 2.82
CA PRO A 78 11.10 10.83 4.08
C PRO A 78 10.41 11.66 5.17
N GLY A 79 10.12 11.02 6.30
CA GLY A 79 9.40 11.63 7.42
C GLY A 79 7.88 11.43 7.39
N PHE A 80 7.34 10.72 6.41
CA PHE A 80 5.99 10.17 6.50
C PHE A 80 5.94 9.09 7.58
N THR A 81 4.98 9.20 8.50
CA THR A 81 4.79 8.24 9.60
C THR A 81 3.36 7.70 9.66
N GLY A 82 2.52 8.10 8.70
CA GLY A 82 1.17 7.58 8.55
C GLY A 82 1.14 6.21 7.86
N GLN A 83 -0.07 5.73 7.62
CA GLN A 83 -0.33 4.48 6.90
C GLN A 83 -1.19 4.76 5.68
N LEU A 84 -0.80 4.20 4.54
CA LEU A 84 -1.63 4.19 3.33
C LEU A 84 -2.53 2.95 3.33
N GLN A 85 -3.42 2.90 4.31
CA GLN A 85 -4.40 1.83 4.47
C GLN A 85 -5.79 2.43 4.62
N SER A 86 -6.79 1.74 4.08
CA SER A 86 -8.18 2.15 4.23
C SER A 86 -8.65 1.87 5.65
N GLY A 87 -9.27 2.86 6.28
CA GLY A 87 -9.96 2.68 7.55
C GLY A 87 -11.39 2.16 7.37
N HIS A 88 -12.15 2.22 8.46
CA HIS A 88 -13.56 1.84 8.48
C HIS A 88 -14.45 3.02 8.85
N ARG A 89 -15.47 3.30 8.03
CA ARG A 89 -16.43 4.39 8.28
C ARG A 89 -17.54 3.93 9.24
N VAL A 90 -17.57 4.51 10.44
CA VAL A 90 -18.59 4.21 11.45
C VAL A 90 -20.00 4.49 10.91
N GLY A 91 -20.91 3.55 11.12
CA GLY A 91 -22.32 3.66 10.71
C GLY A 91 -22.59 3.26 9.26
N ARG A 92 -21.56 2.87 8.49
CA ARG A 92 -21.76 2.17 7.23
C ARG A 92 -21.89 0.67 7.53
N VAL A 93 -22.90 0.01 6.96
CA VAL A 93 -22.92 -1.45 6.92
C VAL A 93 -21.68 -1.85 6.13
N SER A 94 -20.81 -2.67 6.71
CA SER A 94 -19.61 -3.18 6.04
C SER A 94 -20.05 -3.94 4.78
N SER A 95 -20.25 -3.22 3.69
CA SER A 95 -20.23 -3.80 2.36
C SER A 95 -18.75 -4.07 2.13
N ASN A 96 -18.26 -5.14 2.75
CA ASN A 96 -16.93 -5.63 2.46
C ASN A 96 -16.92 -5.78 0.94
N MET A 97 -16.02 -5.11 0.24
CA MET A 97 -15.90 -5.26 -1.23
C MET A 97 -15.78 -6.75 -1.61
N VAL A 98 -15.27 -7.56 -0.68
CA VAL A 98 -15.17 -9.02 -0.70
C VAL A 98 -16.53 -9.74 -0.68
N ASP A 99 -17.54 -9.25 0.05
CA ASP A 99 -18.87 -9.87 0.12
C ASP A 99 -19.82 -9.41 -1.01
N ALA A 100 -19.53 -8.27 -1.64
CA ALA A 100 -20.43 -7.63 -2.59
C ALA A 100 -20.14 -7.94 -4.08
N ASP A 101 -19.19 -8.84 -4.39
CA ASP A 101 -18.75 -9.14 -5.76
C ASP A 101 -18.28 -7.87 -6.53
N ILE A 102 -17.85 -6.84 -5.78
CA ILE A 102 -17.40 -5.56 -6.34
C ILE A 102 -15.91 -5.69 -6.62
N SER A 103 -15.55 -5.67 -7.89
CA SER A 103 -14.15 -5.70 -8.32
C SER A 103 -13.39 -4.50 -7.73
N PHE A 104 -12.23 -4.78 -7.13
CA PHE A 104 -11.33 -3.75 -6.65
C PHE A 104 -10.85 -2.87 -7.81
N PRO A 105 -10.86 -1.55 -7.65
CA PRO A 105 -10.34 -0.66 -8.68
C PRO A 105 -8.83 -0.86 -8.80
N SER A 106 -8.32 -0.73 -10.03
CA SER A 106 -6.91 -0.99 -10.33
C SER A 106 -5.94 -0.11 -9.53
N TRP A 107 -6.36 1.11 -9.19
CA TRP A 107 -5.57 2.04 -8.38
C TRP A 107 -5.52 1.66 -6.89
N ALA A 108 -6.46 0.85 -6.38
CA ALA A 108 -6.46 0.41 -4.98
C ALA A 108 -5.46 -0.73 -4.74
N ALA A 109 -5.06 -1.45 -5.78
CA ALA A 109 -4.06 -2.51 -5.70
C ALA A 109 -2.70 -2.01 -5.17
N LEU A 110 -2.37 -0.72 -5.37
CA LEU A 110 -1.17 -0.09 -4.83
C LEU A 110 -1.07 -0.09 -3.30
N CYS A 111 -2.21 -0.29 -2.61
CA CYS A 111 -2.31 -0.23 -1.15
C CYS A 111 -2.56 -1.59 -0.50
N ILE A 112 -2.74 -2.64 -1.32
CA ILE A 112 -2.75 -4.02 -0.84
C ILE A 112 -1.28 -4.41 -0.69
N VAL A 113 -0.68 -3.97 0.40
CA VAL A 113 0.42 -4.75 0.96
C VAL A 113 -0.27 -6.05 1.40
N PRO A 114 0.08 -7.23 0.88
CA PRO A 114 -0.32 -8.43 1.58
C PRO A 114 0.21 -8.25 3.00
N ASP A 115 -0.66 -8.28 4.00
CA ASP A 115 -0.22 -8.78 5.30
C ASP A 115 0.31 -10.18 4.98
N SER A 116 1.60 -10.26 4.68
CA SER A 116 2.38 -11.43 4.99
C SER A 116 2.44 -11.44 6.51
N ASP A 117 1.30 -11.77 7.13
CA ASP A 117 1.24 -12.69 8.25
C ASP A 117 1.66 -14.08 7.72
N GLU A 118 2.81 -14.14 7.06
CA GLU A 118 3.61 -15.34 7.07
C GLU A 118 4.33 -15.20 8.40
N ASP A 119 3.84 -15.93 9.40
CA ASP A 119 4.70 -16.42 10.46
C ASP A 119 6.00 -16.82 9.77
N VAL A 120 7.04 -16.02 9.97
CA VAL A 120 8.39 -16.36 9.51
C VAL A 120 8.77 -17.56 10.37
N ASP A 121 8.34 -18.74 9.94
CA ASP A 121 9.00 -19.98 10.30
C ASP A 121 10.45 -19.72 9.92
N ASP A 122 11.28 -19.67 10.96
CA ASP A 122 12.72 -19.53 10.93
C ASP A 122 13.26 -20.42 9.80
N GLU A 123 13.43 -19.84 8.60
CA GLU A 123 13.93 -20.56 7.44
C GLU A 123 15.36 -20.96 7.77
N THR A 124 15.50 -22.19 8.27
CA THR A 124 16.77 -22.87 8.43
C THR A 124 17.44 -22.82 7.06
N ILE A 125 18.54 -22.09 6.96
CA ILE A 125 19.26 -21.90 5.68
C ILE A 125 19.56 -23.29 5.12
N PRO A 126 19.09 -23.63 3.91
CA PRO A 126 19.30 -24.97 3.34
C PRO A 126 20.79 -25.31 3.28
N GLY A 127 21.21 -26.29 4.10
CA GLY A 127 22.61 -26.72 4.23
C GLY A 127 23.34 -26.27 5.50
N VAL A 128 22.63 -25.63 6.44
CA VAL A 128 23.14 -25.26 7.77
C VAL A 128 22.34 -26.06 8.80
N ASP A 129 22.73 -27.31 9.01
CA ASP A 129 21.98 -28.23 9.87
C ASP A 129 22.50 -28.22 11.33
N ASN A 130 23.70 -27.66 11.59
CA ASN A 130 24.30 -27.53 12.93
C ASN A 130 25.20 -26.29 13.07
N GLU A 131 25.55 -25.93 14.32
CA GLU A 131 26.39 -24.77 14.68
C GLU A 131 27.77 -24.76 13.98
N GLN A 132 28.34 -25.92 13.65
CA GLN A 132 29.60 -26.01 12.89
C GLN A 132 29.47 -25.58 11.43
N ASP A 133 28.29 -25.75 10.85
CA ASP A 133 28.01 -25.34 9.46
C ASP A 133 27.78 -23.83 9.39
N GLU A 134 27.23 -23.23 10.46
CA GLU A 134 27.13 -21.77 10.63
C GLU A 134 28.52 -21.12 10.65
N GLU A 135 29.46 -21.66 11.43
CA GLU A 135 30.83 -21.16 11.50
C GLU A 135 31.57 -21.24 10.16
N GLY A 136 31.34 -22.33 9.40
CA GLY A 136 31.90 -22.51 8.06
C GLY A 136 31.37 -21.50 7.03
N LEU A 137 30.07 -21.18 7.11
CA LEU A 137 29.42 -20.22 6.22
C LEU A 137 29.89 -18.78 6.50
N VAL A 138 30.07 -18.42 7.77
CA VAL A 138 30.65 -17.12 8.17
C VAL A 138 32.11 -16.99 7.70
N GLN A 139 32.93 -18.04 7.86
CA GLN A 139 34.31 -18.03 7.35
C GLN A 139 34.39 -17.91 5.82
N PHE A 140 33.44 -18.50 5.09
CA PHE A 140 33.37 -18.39 3.64
C PHE A 140 33.11 -16.93 3.19
N PHE A 141 32.17 -16.23 3.83
CA PHE A 141 31.91 -14.82 3.56
C PHE A 141 33.09 -13.91 3.95
N ASP A 142 33.77 -14.20 5.06
CA ASP A 142 34.98 -13.46 5.46
C ASP A 142 36.20 -13.73 4.56
N GLY A 143 36.18 -14.85 3.81
CA GLY A 143 37.17 -15.21 2.80
C GLY A 143 36.92 -14.61 1.41
N LEU A 144 35.71 -14.10 1.16
CA LEU A 144 35.32 -13.52 -0.13
C LEU A 144 36.08 -12.21 -0.39
N GLY A 145 37.09 -12.29 -1.27
CA GLY A 145 37.96 -11.16 -1.63
C GLY A 145 39.42 -11.32 -1.20
N ARG A 146 39.80 -12.43 -0.54
CA ARG A 146 41.20 -12.82 -0.41
C ARG A 146 41.59 -13.63 -1.64
N GLU A 147 42.22 -12.98 -2.63
CA GLU A 147 42.95 -13.70 -3.68
C GLU A 147 43.99 -14.59 -3.02
N GLU A 148 43.87 -15.91 -3.22
CA GLU A 148 44.91 -16.87 -2.85
C GLU A 148 46.18 -16.56 -3.65
N LEU A 149 47.10 -15.84 -3.01
CA LEU A 149 48.50 -15.81 -3.40
C LEU A 149 49.08 -17.19 -3.10
N HIS A 150 49.06 -18.04 -4.12
CA HIS A 150 49.87 -19.24 -4.23
C HIS A 150 51.35 -18.89 -3.97
N PRO A 151 52.03 -19.42 -2.94
CA PRO A 151 53.47 -19.35 -2.87
C PRO A 151 54.04 -20.56 -3.63
N ASP A 152 54.83 -20.26 -4.66
CA ASP A 152 55.80 -21.17 -5.25
C ASP A 152 56.82 -21.67 -4.22
N SER A 153 57.44 -22.81 -4.57
CA SER A 153 58.58 -23.53 -3.96
C SER A 153 58.17 -24.71 -3.06
N SER A 154 58.64 -25.94 -3.27
CA SER A 154 59.81 -26.42 -4.03
C SER A 154 59.69 -27.89 -4.44
#